data_AF-A0A3D3BY15-F1
#
_entry.id   AF-A0A3D3BY15-F1
#
_cell.length_a   1.000
_cell.length_b   1.000
_cell.length_c   1.000
_cell.angle_alpha   90.00
_cell.angle_beta   90.00
_cell.angle_gamma   90.00
#
_symmetry.space_group_name_H-M   'P 1'
#
loop_
_entity.id
_entity.type
_entity.pdbx_description
1 polymer ?
#
loop_
_entity_poly.entity_id
_entity_poly.type
_entity_poly.pdbx_seq_one_letter_code
_entity_poly.pdbx_strand_id
1 'polypeptide(L)'
;MKRMLINATQEEELRVALVDGQRLYDLDIENRTRIQKKANIYKGKVTRVEPSLEAAFVDFGAERHGFLPLKEIARQYYKSDSPRSGDKSTIKDLVSEGTEVIVQVEKEERGNKGAA
;
A
#
# COMPACT_ATOMS: atom_id res chain seq x y z
N MET A 1 34.99 -2.63 10.20
CA MET A 1 33.99 -3.70 9.93
C MET A 1 32.63 -3.10 10.15
N LYS A 2 31.79 -3.13 9.12
CA LYS A 2 30.43 -2.61 9.17
C LYS A 2 29.53 -3.56 9.95
N ARG A 3 28.74 -3.03 10.89
CA ARG A 3 27.82 -3.77 11.75
C ARG A 3 26.50 -3.01 11.87
N MET A 4 25.41 -3.77 12.01
CA MET A 4 24.10 -3.27 12.39
C MET A 4 23.85 -3.69 13.84
N LEU A 5 23.57 -2.71 14.71
CA LEU A 5 23.25 -2.92 16.12
C LEU A 5 21.77 -2.64 16.33
N ILE A 6 21.03 -3.60 16.86
CA ILE A 6 19.59 -3.49 17.14
C ILE A 6 19.40 -3.51 18.66
N ASN A 7 18.77 -2.47 19.21
CA ASN A 7 18.39 -2.40 20.60
C ASN A 7 16.86 -2.35 20.71
N ALA A 8 16.30 -3.42 21.25
CA ALA A 8 14.87 -3.64 21.44
C ALA A 8 14.52 -3.98 22.90
N THR A 9 15.37 -3.58 23.86
CA THR A 9 15.16 -3.90 25.29
C THR A 9 14.03 -3.08 25.91
N GLN A 10 13.74 -1.90 25.35
CA GLN A 10 12.72 -0.97 25.80
C GLN A 10 11.50 -1.11 24.89
N GLU A 11 10.31 -1.20 25.46
CA GLU A 11 9.10 -1.43 24.66
C GLU A 11 8.66 -0.17 23.93
N GLU A 12 8.98 1.00 24.48
CA GLU A 12 8.62 2.32 23.95
C GLU A 12 9.41 2.70 22.69
N GLU A 13 10.60 2.13 22.49
CA GLU A 13 11.55 2.58 21.47
C GLU A 13 12.40 1.42 20.93
N LEU A 14 12.41 1.29 19.59
CA LEU A 14 13.36 0.43 18.88
C LEU A 14 14.46 1.31 18.28
N ARG A 15 15.72 0.93 18.49
CA ARG A 15 16.87 1.64 17.91
C ARG A 15 17.67 0.73 17.00
N VAL A 16 18.00 1.23 15.82
CA VAL A 16 18.88 0.56 14.86
C VAL A 16 20.04 1.49 14.52
N ALA A 17 21.26 1.05 14.81
CA ALA A 17 22.47 1.82 14.52
C ALA A 17 23.35 1.09 13.50
N LEU A 18 23.83 1.83 12.49
CA LEU A 18 24.85 1.35 11.57
C LEU A 18 26.21 1.93 11.96
N VAL A 19 27.17 1.04 12.21
CA VAL A 19 28.51 1.41 12.68
C VAL A 19 29.59 0.81 11.78
N ASP A 20 30.69 1.53 11.58
CA ASP A 20 31.93 0.98 11.01
C ASP A 20 33.04 1.03 12.07
N GLY A 21 33.41 -0.14 12.59
CA GLY A 21 34.21 -0.19 13.81
C GLY A 21 33.43 0.47 14.95
N GLN A 22 33.99 1.49 15.60
CA GLN A 22 33.34 2.24 16.69
C GLN A 22 32.69 3.55 16.21
N ARG A 23 32.69 3.83 14.91
CA ARG A 23 32.11 5.05 14.34
C ARG A 23 30.67 4.81 13.92
N LEU A 24 29.74 5.52 14.55
CA LEU A 24 28.35 5.63 14.11
C LEU A 24 28.27 6.43 12.81
N TYR A 25 27.49 5.96 11.85
CA TYR A 25 27.21 6.71 10.63
C TYR A 25 25.73 6.77 10.24
N ASP A 26 24.88 5.92 10.83
CA ASP A 26 23.43 6.02 10.67
C ASP A 26 22.73 5.55 11.96
N LEU A 27 21.60 6.17 12.28
CA LEU A 27 20.80 5.87 13.46
C LEU A 27 19.33 6.11 13.14
N ASP A 28 18.54 5.05 13.26
CA ASP A 28 17.09 5.10 13.18
C ASP A 28 16.47 4.75 14.53
N ILE A 29 15.42 5.49 14.90
CA ILE A 29 14.71 5.35 16.16
C ILE A 29 13.22 5.32 15.86
N GLU A 30 12.60 4.17 16.10
CA GLU A 30 11.18 3.96 15.90
C GLU A 30 10.42 3.96 17.24
N ASN A 31 9.42 4.83 17.35
CA ASN A 31 8.53 4.89 18.50
C ASN A 31 7.20 4.20 18.17
N ARG A 32 6.69 3.37 19.09
CA ARG A 32 5.44 2.59 18.86
C ARG A 32 4.18 3.44 18.66
N THR A 33 4.21 4.73 19.00
CA THR A 33 3.04 5.61 18.89
C THR A 33 2.65 5.96 17.45
N ARG A 34 3.55 5.79 16.47
CA ARG A 34 3.28 6.16 15.07
C ARG A 34 3.62 5.03 14.11
N ILE A 35 2.61 4.23 13.78
CA ILE A 35 2.73 3.22 12.72
C ILE A 35 2.64 3.93 11.36
N GLN A 36 3.76 4.01 10.65
CA GLN A 36 3.76 4.45 9.25
C GLN A 36 3.21 3.32 8.38
N LYS A 37 2.13 3.60 7.64
CA LYS A 37 1.50 2.63 6.73
C LYS A 37 1.89 2.87 5.28
N LYS A 38 2.49 4.02 4.97
CA LYS A 38 3.01 4.32 3.64
C LYS A 38 3.96 3.21 3.17
N ALA A 39 3.83 2.83 1.91
CA ALA A 39 4.57 1.78 1.22
C ALA A 39 4.30 0.34 1.68
N ASN A 40 3.45 0.11 2.69
CA ASN A 40 3.01 -1.24 3.04
C ASN A 40 2.27 -1.89 1.87
N ILE A 41 2.44 -3.21 1.75
CA ILE A 41 1.83 -4.03 0.71
C ILE A 41 0.84 -4.99 1.36
N TYR A 42 -0.37 -5.06 0.81
CA TYR A 42 -1.45 -5.90 1.30
C TYR A 42 -2.03 -6.74 0.16
N LYS A 43 -2.58 -7.90 0.53
CA LYS A 43 -3.56 -8.58 -0.31
C LYS A 43 -4.93 -8.00 0.03
N GLY A 44 -5.57 -7.36 -0.94
CA GLY A 44 -6.88 -6.76 -0.79
C GLY A 44 -7.91 -7.39 -1.72
N LYS A 45 -9.19 -7.07 -1.49
CA LYS A 45 -10.32 -7.50 -2.30
C LYS A 45 -11.09 -6.27 -2.78
N VAL A 46 -11.36 -6.19 -4.08
CA VAL A 46 -12.22 -5.14 -4.63
C VAL A 46 -13.62 -5.32 -4.07
N THR A 47 -14.12 -4.33 -3.32
CA THR A 47 -15.46 -4.38 -2.73
C THR A 47 -16.50 -3.68 -3.58
N ARG A 48 -16.07 -2.65 -4.34
CA ARG A 48 -16.96 -1.85 -5.19
C ARG A 48 -16.18 -1.25 -6.34
N VAL A 49 -16.76 -1.28 -7.54
CA VAL A 49 -16.22 -0.59 -8.71
C VAL A 49 -17.06 0.66 -8.99
N GLU A 50 -16.42 1.83 -9.13
CA GLU A 50 -17.09 3.13 -9.26
C GLU A 50 -16.70 3.81 -10.59
N PRO A 51 -17.48 3.61 -11.68
CA PRO A 51 -17.15 4.13 -13.01
C PRO A 51 -17.09 5.66 -13.07
N SER A 52 -17.92 6.35 -12.28
CA SER A 52 -17.94 7.81 -12.21
C SER A 52 -16.60 8.41 -11.78
N LEU A 53 -15.82 7.65 -11.00
CA LEU A 53 -14.48 8.02 -10.54
C LEU A 53 -13.36 7.34 -11.34
N GLU A 54 -13.71 6.45 -12.27
CA GLU A 54 -12.79 5.51 -12.92
C GLU A 54 -11.87 4.83 -11.88
N ALA A 55 -12.46 4.31 -10.80
CA ALA A 55 -11.75 3.76 -9.65
C ALA A 55 -12.49 2.61 -8.96
N ALA A 56 -11.77 1.81 -8.19
CA ALA A 56 -12.29 0.72 -7.37
C ALA A 56 -11.97 0.97 -5.90
N PHE A 57 -12.87 0.56 -5.01
CA PHE A 57 -12.62 0.53 -3.58
C PHE A 57 -12.14 -0.86 -3.18
N VAL A 58 -11.06 -0.91 -2.41
CA VAL A 58 -10.39 -2.16 -2.01
C VAL A 58 -10.42 -2.28 -0.50
N ASP A 59 -10.95 -3.39 0.01
CA ASP A 59 -10.75 -3.79 1.40
C ASP A 59 -9.39 -4.47 1.52
N PHE A 60 -8.51 -3.89 2.33
CA PHE A 60 -7.17 -4.41 2.63
C PHE A 60 -6.97 -4.61 4.15
N GLY A 61 -8.06 -4.68 4.92
CA GLY A 61 -8.04 -4.88 6.37
C GLY A 61 -7.94 -3.62 7.22
N ALA A 62 -8.07 -2.43 6.61
CA ALA A 62 -8.20 -1.17 7.34
C ALA A 62 -9.68 -0.82 7.61
N GLU A 63 -9.94 0.09 8.55
CA GLU A 63 -11.30 0.56 8.86
C GLU A 63 -11.98 1.22 7.64
N ARG A 64 -11.18 1.86 6.78
CA ARG A 64 -11.65 2.47 5.53
C ARG A 64 -11.08 1.75 4.33
N HIS A 65 -11.93 1.55 3.34
CA HIS A 65 -11.51 0.95 2.08
C HIS A 65 -10.54 1.89 1.36
N GLY A 66 -9.53 1.31 0.74
CA GLY A 66 -8.57 2.01 -0.09
C GLY A 66 -9.20 2.46 -1.40
N PHE A 67 -8.67 3.53 -1.98
CA PHE A 67 -9.07 4.06 -3.28
C PHE A 67 -8.04 3.66 -4.33
N LEU A 68 -8.44 2.82 -5.29
CA LEU A 68 -7.57 2.31 -6.35
C LEU A 68 -8.05 2.83 -7.72
N PRO A 69 -7.43 3.88 -8.28
CA PRO A 69 -7.81 4.43 -9.59
C PRO A 69 -7.39 3.50 -10.73
N LEU A 70 -8.17 3.46 -11.82
CA LEU A 70 -7.94 2.59 -12.98
C LEU A 70 -6.52 2.69 -13.54
N LYS A 71 -5.95 3.90 -13.55
CA LYS A 71 -4.60 4.16 -14.08
C LYS A 71 -3.49 3.41 -13.32
N GLU A 72 -3.74 3.05 -12.06
CA GLU A 72 -2.80 2.35 -11.19
C GLU A 72 -3.06 0.83 -11.15
N ILE A 73 -4.07 0.34 -11.90
CA ILE A 73 -4.38 -1.08 -11.97
C ILE A 73 -3.57 -1.73 -13.09
N ALA A 74 -2.66 -2.62 -12.72
CA ALA A 74 -1.90 -3.42 -13.67
C ALA A 74 -2.81 -4.33 -14.52
N ARG A 75 -2.48 -4.45 -15.82
CA ARG A 75 -3.27 -5.23 -16.80
C ARG A 75 -3.50 -6.70 -16.41
N GLN A 76 -2.62 -7.27 -15.60
CA GLN A 76 -2.77 -8.64 -15.09
C GLN A 76 -4.02 -8.84 -14.22
N TYR A 77 -4.56 -7.76 -13.65
CA TYR A 77 -5.80 -7.78 -12.86
C TYR A 77 -7.05 -7.51 -13.70
N TYR A 78 -6.91 -7.29 -15.01
CA TYR A 78 -8.06 -7.12 -15.88
C TYR A 78 -8.71 -8.48 -16.16
N LYS A 79 -10.01 -8.46 -16.42
CA LYS A 79 -10.75 -9.65 -16.89
C LYS A 79 -10.08 -10.22 -18.14
N SER A 80 -10.04 -11.55 -18.24
CA SER A 80 -9.48 -12.26 -19.38
C SER A 80 -10.17 -11.92 -20.71
N ASP A 81 -11.45 -11.56 -20.66
CA ASP A 81 -12.25 -11.17 -21.82
C ASP A 81 -12.26 -9.64 -22.04
N SER A 82 -11.35 -8.90 -21.41
CA SER A 82 -11.30 -7.44 -21.55
C SER A 82 -10.95 -7.02 -22.99
N PRO A 83 -11.55 -5.92 -23.50
CA PRO A 83 -11.28 -5.42 -24.84
C PRO A 83 -9.77 -5.18 -25.02
N ARG A 84 -9.19 -5.67 -26.13
CA ARG A 84 -7.79 -5.39 -26.46
C ARG A 84 -7.61 -3.88 -26.63
N SER A 85 -6.56 -3.35 -25.98
CA SER A 85 -6.17 -1.94 -25.92
C SER A 85 -6.54 -1.15 -27.18
N GLY A 86 -7.51 -0.24 -27.08
CA GLY A 86 -8.00 0.57 -28.21
C GLY A 86 -9.41 1.14 -28.02
N ASP A 87 -10.25 0.45 -27.24
CA ASP A 87 -11.59 0.92 -26.89
C ASP A 87 -11.60 1.81 -25.65
N LYS A 88 -12.57 2.72 -25.56
CA LYS A 88 -12.90 3.50 -24.35
C LYS A 88 -13.48 2.56 -23.27
N SER A 89 -12.69 1.60 -22.81
CA SER A 89 -13.08 0.67 -21.76
C SER A 89 -13.15 1.40 -20.43
N THR A 90 -14.29 1.31 -19.76
CA THR A 90 -14.47 1.83 -18.40
C THR A 90 -13.90 0.84 -17.39
N ILE A 91 -13.60 1.28 -16.17
CA ILE A 91 -13.14 0.36 -15.12
C ILE A 91 -14.10 -0.81 -14.86
N LYS A 92 -15.41 -0.63 -15.09
CA LYS A 92 -16.43 -1.69 -14.93
C LYS A 92 -16.23 -2.86 -15.89
N ASP A 93 -15.71 -2.56 -17.07
CA ASP A 93 -15.42 -3.56 -18.11
C ASP A 93 -14.16 -4.35 -17.76
N LEU A 94 -13.22 -3.71 -17.07
CA LEU A 94 -11.88 -4.23 -16.80
C LEU A 94 -11.77 -5.00 -15.48
N VAL A 95 -12.44 -4.55 -14.41
CA VAL A 95 -12.33 -5.12 -13.07
C VAL A 95 -13.71 -5.48 -12.52
N SER A 96 -13.80 -6.55 -11.73
CA SER A 96 -15.03 -7.00 -11.08
C SER A 96 -14.94 -6.83 -9.56
N GLU A 97 -16.08 -6.68 -8.92
CA GLU A 97 -16.17 -6.87 -7.48
C GLU A 97 -15.74 -8.30 -7.10
N GLY A 98 -15.03 -8.41 -5.99
CA GLY A 98 -14.47 -9.65 -5.51
C GLY A 98 -13.09 -10.01 -6.07
N THR A 99 -12.57 -9.28 -7.06
CA THR A 99 -11.19 -9.49 -7.55
C THR A 99 -10.20 -9.27 -6.42
N GLU A 100 -9.34 -10.27 -6.18
CA GLU A 100 -8.21 -10.15 -5.26
C GLU A 100 -7.04 -9.45 -5.94
N VAL A 101 -6.47 -8.47 -5.26
CA VAL A 101 -5.39 -7.62 -5.78
C VAL A 101 -4.27 -7.50 -4.76
N ILE A 102 -3.03 -7.37 -5.23
CA ILE A 102 -1.92 -6.94 -4.38
C ILE A 102 -1.85 -5.42 -4.52
N VAL A 103 -1.95 -4.70 -3.41
CA VAL A 103 -1.97 -3.23 -3.38
C VAL A 103 -0.86 -2.70 -2.50
N GLN A 104 -0.34 -1.54 -2.86
CA GLN A 104 0.63 -0.79 -2.07
C GLN A 104 0.01 0.54 -1.66
N VAL A 105 0.18 0.94 -0.40
CA VAL A 105 -0.28 2.25 0.08
C VAL A 105 0.70 3.34 -0.39
N GLU A 106 0.27 4.22 -1.28
CA GLU A 106 1.09 5.37 -1.72
C GLU A 106 0.91 6.56 -0.77
N LYS A 107 -0.33 6.79 -0.32
CA LYS A 107 -0.76 7.91 0.51
C LYS A 107 -1.61 7.39 1.67
N GLU A 108 -1.19 7.73 2.88
CA GLU A 108 -1.93 7.42 4.10
C GLU A 108 -3.29 8.13 4.12
N GLU A 109 -4.20 7.59 4.93
CA GLU A 109 -5.52 8.19 5.15
C GLU A 109 -5.38 9.66 5.59
N ARG A 110 -6.05 10.56 4.88
CA ARG A 110 -6.04 12.00 5.19
C ARG A 110 -7.46 12.47 5.48
N GLY A 111 -7.72 12.82 6.74
CA GLY A 111 -9.01 13.34 7.18
C GLY A 111 -10.11 12.28 7.03
N ASN A 112 -11.09 12.52 6.15
CA ASN A 112 -12.20 11.59 5.86
C ASN A 112 -11.98 10.71 4.61
N LYS A 113 -10.83 10.82 3.94
CA LYS A 113 -10.52 10.02 2.74
C LYS A 113 -9.73 8.76 3.13
N GLY A 114 -10.08 7.62 2.54
CA GLY A 114 -9.32 6.37 2.67
C GLY A 114 -7.90 6.48 2.10
N ALA A 115 -7.07 5.48 2.38
CA ALA A 115 -5.73 5.40 1.82
C ALA A 115 -5.79 5.24 0.29
N ALA A 116 -4.82 5.80 -0.42
CA ALA A 116 -4.70 5.68 -1.87
C ALA A 116 -3.34 5.08 -2.23
#